data_AF-A0A2M7NCW7-F1
#
_entry.id   AF-A0A2M7NCW7-F1
#
_cell.length_a   1.000
_cell.length_b   1.000
_cell.length_c   1.000
_cell.angle_alpha   90.00
_cell.angle_beta   90.00
_cell.angle_gamma   90.00
#
_symmetry.space_group_name_H-M   'P 1'
#
loop_
_entity.id
_entity.type
_entity.pdbx_description
1 polymer ?
#
loop_
_entity_poly.entity_id
_entity_poly.type
_entity_poly.pdbx_seq_one_letter_code
_entity_poly.pdbx_strand_id
1 'polypeptide(L)'
;PKSINIYKAIKNSDKINIEKTGVLNLTQKTQILNIGDFCNECGNCTTFCPTNGKPFKDKPKFYLTEKSFNEVENGFMLNKSQNITVLLHKTNYTISSLSLKESEFIYENINVKATFSKENFDLKKVEFLNENINEFEFTKAAKMFVLFYAAGNLY
;
A
#
# COMPACT_ATOMS: atom_id res chain seq x y z
N PRO A 1 -18.16 2.54 5.02
CA PRO A 1 -17.64 1.53 4.08
C PRO A 1 -17.00 2.18 2.85
N LYS A 2 -15.78 1.75 2.50
CA LYS A 2 -15.03 2.26 1.34
C LYS A 2 -14.72 1.06 0.42
N SER A 3 -14.94 1.23 -0.88
CA SER A 3 -14.68 0.21 -1.89
C SER A 3 -13.69 0.75 -2.90
N ILE A 4 -12.62 0.00 -3.17
CA ILE A 4 -11.56 0.38 -4.11
C ILE A 4 -11.48 -0.68 -5.21
N ASN A 5 -11.48 -0.27 -6.47
CA ASN A 5 -11.32 -1.19 -7.59
C ASN A 5 -9.93 -1.85 -7.55
N ILE A 6 -9.86 -3.14 -7.89
CA ILE A 6 -8.62 -3.87 -8.11
C ILE A 6 -8.48 -4.10 -9.61
N TYR A 7 -7.30 -3.80 -10.13
CA TYR A 7 -6.96 -3.96 -11.55
C TYR A 7 -5.86 -4.99 -11.74
N LYS A 8 -5.86 -5.62 -12.91
CA LYS A 8 -4.76 -6.42 -13.44
C LYS A 8 -4.34 -5.83 -14.78
N ALA A 9 -3.04 -5.75 -15.00
CA ALA A 9 -2.46 -5.43 -16.30
C ALA A 9 -1.85 -6.68 -16.92
N ILE A 10 -2.06 -6.86 -18.22
CA ILE A 10 -1.56 -8.00 -19.00
C ILE A 10 -0.86 -7.43 -20.24
N LYS A 11 0.45 -7.68 -20.35
CA LYS A 11 1.31 -7.34 -21.49
C LYS A 11 1.26 -8.47 -22.52
N ASN A 12 0.64 -8.19 -23.66
CA ASN A 12 0.63 -9.06 -24.83
C ASN A 12 1.46 -8.41 -25.93
N SER A 13 2.66 -8.93 -26.15
CA SER A 13 3.66 -8.34 -27.06
C SER A 13 3.89 -6.85 -26.71
N ASP A 14 3.40 -5.91 -27.55
CA ASP A 14 3.57 -4.46 -27.38
C ASP A 14 2.34 -3.76 -26.81
N LYS A 15 1.26 -4.49 -26.52
CA LYS A 15 0.02 -3.92 -25.98
C LYS A 15 -0.16 -4.31 -24.52
N ILE A 16 -0.56 -3.34 -23.70
CA ILE A 16 -0.95 -3.56 -22.32
C ILE A 16 -2.47 -3.46 -22.24
N ASN A 17 -3.10 -4.55 -21.84
CA ASN A 17 -4.52 -4.61 -21.53
C ASN A 17 -4.70 -4.40 -20.02
N ILE A 18 -5.66 -3.57 -19.63
CA ILE A 18 -6.03 -3.32 -18.23
C ILE A 18 -7.44 -3.84 -18.02
N GLU A 19 -7.63 -4.67 -17.01
CA GLU A 19 -8.92 -5.21 -16.61
C GLU A 19 -9.18 -4.97 -15.13
N LYS A 20 -10.45 -4.75 -14.77
CA LYS A 20 -10.88 -4.74 -13.37
C LYS A 20 -11.13 -6.19 -12.94
N THR A 21 -10.35 -6.68 -11.99
CA THR A 21 -10.43 -8.08 -11.51
C THR A 21 -11.15 -8.22 -10.18
N GLY A 22 -11.35 -7.13 -9.45
CA GLY A 22 -12.02 -7.21 -8.15
C GLY A 22 -12.32 -5.87 -7.52
N VAL A 23 -12.74 -5.95 -6.25
CA VAL A 23 -13.01 -4.78 -5.39
C VAL A 23 -12.54 -5.09 -3.98
N LEU A 24 -11.69 -4.24 -3.42
CA LEU A 24 -11.34 -4.24 -2.01
C LEU A 24 -12.45 -3.55 -1.21
N ASN A 25 -13.18 -4.30 -0.39
CA ASN A 25 -14.27 -3.78 0.44
C ASN A 25 -13.85 -3.64 1.91
N LEU A 26 -13.89 -2.41 2.43
CA LEU A 26 -13.68 -2.12 3.85
C LEU A 26 -15.03 -2.06 4.56
N THR A 27 -15.42 -3.18 5.17
CA THR A 27 -16.73 -3.35 5.81
C THR A 27 -16.76 -2.93 7.27
N GLN A 28 -15.65 -3.06 8.02
CA GLN A 28 -15.61 -2.57 9.40
C GLN A 28 -15.50 -1.05 9.42
N LYS A 29 -16.36 -0.40 10.21
CA LYS A 29 -16.44 1.07 10.32
C LYS A 29 -15.14 1.67 10.88
N THR A 30 -14.52 0.98 11.84
CA THR A 30 -13.26 1.36 12.46
C THR A 30 -12.17 0.39 12.05
N GLN A 31 -10.98 0.89 11.80
CA GLN A 31 -9.77 0.11 11.55
C GLN A 31 -8.64 0.61 12.44
N ILE A 32 -7.74 -0.28 12.81
CA ILE A 32 -6.60 0.00 13.68
C ILE A 32 -5.32 -0.22 12.87
N LEU A 33 -4.39 0.74 12.99
CA LEU A 33 -3.00 0.59 12.55
C LEU A 33 -2.13 0.32 13.77
N ASN A 34 -1.04 -0.41 13.59
CA ASN A 34 -0.05 -0.63 14.63
C ASN A 34 1.16 0.29 14.37
N ILE A 35 1.66 0.97 15.42
CA ILE A 35 2.93 1.70 15.34
C ILE A 35 4.03 0.76 15.84
N GLY A 36 4.85 0.29 14.91
CA GLY A 36 5.87 -0.73 15.14
C GLY A 36 6.93 -0.28 16.14
N ASP A 37 7.32 1.00 16.14
CA ASP A 37 8.29 1.58 17.08
C ASP A 37 7.88 1.40 18.55
N PHE A 38 6.59 1.27 18.83
CA PHE A 38 6.04 1.09 20.18
C PHE A 38 5.54 -0.34 20.44
N CYS A 39 5.79 -1.27 19.52
CA CYS A 39 5.35 -2.64 19.62
C CYS A 39 6.52 -3.58 19.93
N ASN A 40 6.41 -4.34 21.01
CA ASN A 40 7.35 -5.41 21.37
C ASN A 40 6.79 -6.82 21.08
N GLU A 41 5.72 -6.90 20.30
CA GLU A 41 5.04 -8.16 19.93
C GLU A 41 4.54 -9.02 21.11
N CYS A 42 4.36 -8.45 22.30
CA CYS A 42 3.89 -9.20 23.49
C CYS A 42 2.44 -9.73 23.39
N GLY A 43 1.67 -9.28 22.39
CA GLY A 43 0.33 -9.78 22.11
C GLY A 43 -0.80 -9.21 22.98
N ASN A 44 -0.51 -8.43 24.03
CA ASN A 44 -1.52 -7.86 24.94
C ASN A 44 -2.59 -7.03 24.22
N CYS A 45 -2.21 -6.35 23.13
CA CYS A 45 -3.12 -5.57 22.29
C CYS A 45 -4.25 -6.39 21.65
N THR A 46 -4.15 -7.73 21.61
CA THR A 46 -5.20 -8.61 21.07
C THR A 46 -6.48 -8.49 21.88
N THR A 47 -6.38 -8.49 23.20
CA THR A 47 -7.53 -8.45 24.12
C THR A 47 -8.33 -7.16 24.00
N PHE A 48 -7.65 -6.05 23.70
CA PHE A 48 -8.24 -4.72 23.66
C PHE A 48 -8.64 -4.26 22.26
N CYS A 49 -8.41 -5.08 21.23
CA CYS A 49 -8.67 -4.64 19.86
C CYS A 49 -10.20 -4.60 19.61
N PRO A 50 -10.77 -3.43 19.24
CA PRO A 50 -12.20 -3.33 18.94
C PRO A 50 -12.54 -3.82 17.53
N THR A 51 -11.57 -4.37 16.78
CA THR A 51 -11.71 -4.77 15.38
C THR A 51 -11.14 -6.18 15.19
N ASN A 52 -11.39 -6.79 14.03
CA ASN A 52 -11.01 -8.18 13.81
C ASN A 52 -9.49 -8.33 13.64
N GLY A 53 -8.90 -9.41 14.16
CA GLY A 53 -7.47 -9.70 14.07
C GLY A 53 -6.62 -9.10 15.20
N LYS A 54 -5.38 -9.56 15.30
CA LYS A 54 -4.41 -9.21 16.34
C LYS A 54 -3.57 -8.01 15.90
N PRO A 55 -3.56 -6.88 16.64
CA PRO A 55 -2.84 -5.68 16.19
C PRO A 55 -1.35 -5.86 15.91
N PHE A 56 -0.65 -6.66 16.71
CA PHE A 56 0.79 -6.91 16.53
C PHE A 56 1.13 -7.82 15.34
N LYS A 57 0.14 -8.51 14.75
CA LYS A 57 0.37 -9.55 13.72
C LYS A 57 -0.39 -9.29 12.43
N ASP A 58 -1.69 -9.01 12.53
CA ASP A 58 -2.60 -8.98 11.38
C ASP A 58 -2.84 -7.55 10.87
N LYS A 59 -2.59 -6.53 11.69
CA LYS A 59 -2.80 -5.13 11.32
C LYS A 59 -1.54 -4.56 10.65
N PRO A 60 -1.69 -3.60 9.72
CA PRO A 60 -0.55 -2.92 9.11
C PRO A 60 0.32 -2.25 10.18
N LYS A 61 1.63 -2.53 10.16
CA LYS A 61 2.61 -1.90 11.04
C LYS A 61 3.28 -0.73 10.35
N PHE A 62 3.21 0.44 10.96
CA PHE A 62 3.86 1.67 10.52
C PHE A 62 5.07 1.97 11.38
N TYR A 63 6.15 2.38 10.73
CA TYR A 63 7.41 2.73 11.36
C TYR A 63 7.66 4.23 11.13
N LEU A 64 8.05 4.93 12.20
CA LEU A 64 8.15 6.39 12.22
C LEU A 64 9.53 6.89 11.78
N THR A 65 10.55 6.03 11.80
CA THR A 65 11.92 6.40 11.44
C THR A 65 12.49 5.47 10.39
N GLU A 66 13.36 5.99 9.52
CA GLU A 66 14.08 5.17 8.53
C GLU A 66 14.86 4.03 9.19
N LYS A 67 15.48 4.27 10.34
CA LYS A 67 16.18 3.25 11.12
C LYS A 67 15.25 2.08 11.45
N SER A 68 14.12 2.34 12.09
CA SER A 68 13.15 1.31 12.48
C SER A 68 12.57 0.57 11.27
N PHE A 69 12.27 1.27 10.18
CA PHE A 69 11.79 0.68 8.93
C PHE A 69 12.83 -0.25 8.28
N ASN A 70 14.12 0.11 8.36
CA ASN A 70 15.19 -0.69 7.78
C ASN A 70 15.46 -1.99 8.55
N GLU A 71 15.21 -2.02 9.86
CA GLU A 71 15.44 -3.18 10.74
C GLU A 71 14.38 -4.29 10.60
N VAL A 72 13.25 -4.02 9.94
CA VAL A 72 12.13 -4.98 9.85
C VAL A 72 11.99 -5.60 8.46
N GLU A 73 11.42 -6.80 8.41
CA GLU A 73 11.14 -7.50 7.15
C GLU A 73 9.85 -7.01 6.48
N ASN A 74 8.86 -6.58 7.27
CA ASN A 74 7.57 -6.13 6.76
C ASN A 74 7.07 -4.91 7.54
N GLY A 75 6.79 -3.83 6.83
CA GLY A 75 6.38 -2.59 7.44
C GLY A 75 6.06 -1.50 6.42
N PHE A 76 5.35 -0.48 6.89
CA PHE A 76 5.04 0.72 6.14
C PHE A 76 5.77 1.93 6.74
N MET A 77 6.13 2.91 5.91
CA MET A 77 6.67 4.20 6.36
C MET A 77 6.12 5.30 5.47
N LEU A 78 5.64 6.40 6.07
CA LEU A 78 5.06 7.52 5.34
C LEU A 78 6.03 8.71 5.33
N ASN A 79 6.60 9.02 4.18
CA ASN A 79 7.48 10.18 4.05
C ASN A 79 6.68 11.37 3.51
N LYS A 80 6.67 12.47 4.27
CA LYS A 80 6.06 13.74 3.86
C LYS A 80 7.17 14.76 3.59
N SER A 81 7.13 15.37 2.42
CA SER A 81 7.93 16.54 2.05
C SER A 81 6.99 17.60 1.46
N GLN A 82 7.46 18.84 1.35
CA GLN A 82 6.60 20.01 1.03
C GLN A 82 5.61 19.78 -0.13
N ASN A 83 6.02 19.05 -1.17
CA ASN A 83 5.20 18.83 -2.38
C ASN A 83 4.92 17.35 -2.70
N ILE A 84 5.40 16.42 -1.88
CA ILE A 84 5.27 14.99 -2.17
C ILE A 84 5.06 14.21 -0.89
N THR A 85 4.11 13.29 -0.93
CA THR A 85 3.91 12.29 0.12
C THR A 85 4.10 10.92 -0.49
N VAL A 86 4.91 10.09 0.15
CA VAL A 86 5.29 8.75 -0.32
C VAL A 86 5.02 7.74 0.79
N LEU A 87 4.15 6.77 0.53
CA LEU A 87 4.00 5.60 1.37
C LEU A 87 4.92 4.48 0.85
N LEU A 88 5.89 4.07 1.65
CA LEU A 88 6.71 2.90 1.39
C LEU A 88 6.08 1.66 2.03
N HIS A 89 6.21 0.51 1.36
CA HIS A 89 5.91 -0.81 1.90
C HIS A 89 7.09 -1.74 1.65
N LYS A 90 7.67 -2.29 2.73
CA LYS A 90 8.72 -3.30 2.67
C LYS A 90 8.12 -4.69 2.86
N THR A 91 8.58 -5.66 2.11
CA THR A 91 8.30 -7.09 2.32
C THR A 91 9.56 -7.88 1.97
N ASN A 92 10.21 -8.44 2.99
CA ASN A 92 11.53 -9.08 2.92
C ASN A 92 12.54 -8.14 2.23
N TYR A 93 12.95 -8.48 1.02
CA TYR A 93 13.94 -7.74 0.22
C TYR A 93 13.32 -6.80 -0.83
N THR A 94 11.99 -6.71 -0.87
CA THR A 94 11.29 -5.89 -1.87
C THR A 94 10.68 -4.66 -1.24
N ILE A 95 10.79 -3.54 -1.94
CA ILE A 95 10.11 -2.29 -1.60
C ILE A 95 9.13 -1.94 -2.70
N SER A 96 7.94 -1.52 -2.30
CA SER A 96 6.97 -0.84 -3.15
C SER A 96 6.73 0.56 -2.61
N SER A 97 6.47 1.52 -3.49
CA SER A 97 6.07 2.87 -3.11
C SER A 97 4.71 3.22 -3.70
N LEU A 98 3.97 4.08 -2.98
CA LEU A 98 2.80 4.78 -3.50
C LEU A 98 2.98 6.27 -3.20
N SER A 99 3.25 7.04 -4.25
CA SER A 99 3.50 8.48 -4.16
C SER A 99 2.29 9.27 -4.65
N LEU A 100 1.91 10.34 -3.96
CA LEU A 100 1.00 11.34 -4.51
C LEU A 100 1.82 12.50 -5.07
N LYS A 101 1.74 12.71 -6.39
CA LYS A 101 2.35 13.86 -7.09
C LYS A 101 1.24 14.63 -7.79
N GLU A 102 1.12 15.93 -7.48
CA GLU A 102 0.08 16.82 -8.02
C GLU A 102 -1.34 16.27 -7.82
N SER A 103 -1.87 15.57 -8.83
CA SER A 103 -3.22 15.01 -8.87
C SER A 103 -3.27 13.52 -9.21
N GLU A 104 -2.14 12.82 -9.16
CA GLU A 104 -2.06 11.40 -9.48
C GLU A 104 -1.30 10.60 -8.43
N PHE A 105 -1.73 9.35 -8.26
CA PHE A 105 -0.99 8.37 -7.48
C PHE A 105 -0.09 7.56 -8.40
N ILE A 106 1.16 7.38 -7.99
CA ILE A 106 2.14 6.56 -8.69
C ILE A 106 2.53 5.41 -7.77
N TYR A 107 2.13 4.20 -8.15
CA TYR A 107 2.61 2.96 -7.54
C TYR A 107 3.85 2.49 -8.29
N GLU A 108 4.90 2.11 -7.57
CA GLU A 108 6.14 1.64 -8.18
C GLU A 108 6.78 0.54 -7.34
N ASN A 109 7.28 -0.50 -8.01
CA ASN A 109 8.17 -1.51 -7.46
C ASN A 109 9.17 -1.95 -8.54
N ILE A 110 9.99 -2.97 -8.28
CA ILE A 110 11.00 -3.44 -9.24
C ILE A 110 10.41 -3.99 -10.56
N ASN A 111 9.15 -4.38 -10.57
CA ASN A 111 8.49 -5.03 -11.69
C ASN A 111 7.64 -4.09 -12.53
N VAL A 112 6.96 -3.14 -11.90
CA VAL A 112 5.99 -2.25 -12.56
C VAL A 112 5.99 -0.85 -11.98
N LYS A 113 5.60 0.10 -12.84
CA LYS A 113 5.19 1.45 -12.47
C LYS A 113 3.78 1.70 -13.00
N ALA A 114 2.90 2.22 -12.16
CA ALA A 114 1.49 2.40 -12.51
C ALA A 114 0.94 3.73 -11.98
N THR A 115 0.17 4.40 -12.81
CA THR A 115 -0.46 5.68 -12.50
C THR A 115 -1.95 5.49 -12.27
N PHE A 116 -2.47 6.05 -11.17
CA PHE A 116 -3.86 5.99 -10.76
C PHE A 116 -4.43 7.40 -10.56
N SER A 117 -5.72 7.56 -10.84
CA SER A 117 -6.44 8.80 -10.51
C SER A 117 -6.52 9.02 -8.99
N LYS A 118 -6.41 10.27 -8.56
CA LYS A 118 -6.57 10.65 -7.15
C LYS A 118 -8.00 10.47 -6.62
N GLU A 119 -9.01 10.66 -7.46
CA GLU A 119 -10.42 10.70 -7.04
C GLU A 119 -10.97 9.32 -6.67
N ASN A 120 -10.77 8.33 -7.54
CA ASN A 120 -11.38 7.01 -7.42
C ASN A 120 -10.38 5.85 -7.49
N PHE A 121 -9.08 6.15 -7.63
CA PHE A 121 -8.01 5.15 -7.74
C PHE A 121 -8.18 4.20 -8.94
N ASP A 122 -8.73 4.71 -10.03
CA ASP A 122 -8.81 3.99 -11.31
C ASP A 122 -7.43 3.99 -11.97
N LEU A 123 -7.01 2.82 -12.44
CA LEU A 123 -5.73 2.64 -13.13
C LEU A 123 -5.76 3.34 -14.51
N LYS A 124 -4.78 4.22 -14.77
CA LYS A 124 -4.68 5.02 -16.00
C LYS A 124 -3.57 4.55 -16.93
N LYS A 125 -2.42 4.18 -16.36
CA LYS A 125 -1.23 3.78 -17.12
C LYS A 125 -0.43 2.73 -16.36
N VAL A 126 0.18 1.80 -17.09
CA VAL A 126 1.13 0.82 -16.55
C VAL A 126 2.35 0.75 -17.45
N GLU A 127 3.51 0.67 -16.83
CA GLU A 127 4.81 0.37 -17.45
C GLU A 127 5.37 -0.88 -16.76
N PHE A 128 5.67 -1.91 -17.55
CA PHE A 128 6.38 -3.10 -17.06
C PHE A 128 7.88 -2.81 -17.10
N LEU A 129 8.51 -2.79 -15.92
CA LEU A 129 9.94 -2.53 -15.74
C LEU A 129 10.77 -3.82 -15.80
N ASN A 130 10.16 -4.95 -15.43
CA ASN A 130 10.78 -6.26 -15.52
C ASN A 130 10.22 -7.03 -16.73
N GLU A 131 11.09 -7.37 -17.67
CA GLU A 131 10.74 -8.09 -18.90
C GLU A 131 10.30 -9.54 -18.67
N ASN A 132 10.65 -10.13 -17.52
CA ASN A 132 10.32 -11.51 -17.18
C ASN A 132 8.88 -11.69 -16.68
N ILE A 133 8.11 -10.62 -16.55
CA ILE A 133 6.69 -10.69 -16.20
C ILE A 133 5.82 -10.09 -17.30
N ASN A 134 4.71 -10.75 -17.55
CA ASN A 134 3.71 -10.32 -18.53
C ASN A 134 2.38 -9.93 -17.88
N GLU A 135 2.22 -10.14 -16.57
CA GLU A 135 1.02 -9.71 -15.86
C GLU A 135 1.34 -9.20 -14.46
N PHE A 136 0.50 -8.29 -13.96
CA PHE A 136 0.62 -7.77 -12.60
C PHE A 136 -0.75 -7.36 -12.04
N GLU A 137 -1.09 -7.83 -10.84
CA GLU A 137 -2.30 -7.45 -10.12
C GLU A 137 -2.01 -6.37 -9.06
N PHE A 138 -2.82 -5.31 -9.06
CA PHE A 138 -2.62 -4.12 -8.24
C PHE A 138 -3.35 -4.17 -6.88
N THR A 139 -3.62 -5.37 -6.34
CA THR A 139 -4.23 -5.53 -5.00
C THR A 139 -3.40 -4.84 -3.91
N LYS A 140 -2.06 -4.91 -3.99
CA LYS A 140 -1.18 -4.22 -3.04
C LYS A 140 -1.31 -2.70 -3.14
N ALA A 141 -1.37 -2.15 -4.36
CA ALA A 141 -1.55 -0.71 -4.58
C ALA A 141 -2.90 -0.22 -4.00
N ALA A 142 -3.99 -0.97 -4.20
CA ALA A 142 -5.29 -0.63 -3.63
C ALA A 142 -5.29 -0.63 -2.09
N LYS A 143 -4.60 -1.58 -1.45
CA LYS A 143 -4.39 -1.58 0.01
C LYS A 143 -3.55 -0.38 0.45
N MET A 144 -2.45 -0.09 -0.24
CA MET A 144 -1.60 1.07 0.04
C MET A 144 -2.36 2.39 -0.08
N PHE A 145 -3.26 2.53 -1.05
CA PHE A 145 -4.09 3.73 -1.20
C PHE A 145 -4.99 3.98 0.02
N VAL A 146 -5.60 2.94 0.56
CA VAL A 146 -6.38 3.05 1.81
C VAL A 146 -5.48 3.50 2.95
N LEU A 147 -4.32 2.85 3.09
CA LEU A 147 -3.38 3.10 4.16
C LEU A 147 -2.71 4.49 4.07
N PHE A 148 -2.50 5.00 2.86
CA PHE A 148 -1.95 6.32 2.61
C PHE A 148 -2.78 7.41 3.27
N TYR A 149 -4.11 7.37 3.11
CA TYR A 149 -5.00 8.32 3.78
C TYR A 149 -5.14 8.02 5.27
N ALA A 150 -5.18 6.75 5.67
CA ALA A 150 -5.28 6.39 7.08
C ALA A 150 -4.07 6.87 7.91
N ALA A 151 -2.88 6.83 7.31
CA ALA A 151 -1.64 7.32 7.88
C ALA A 151 -1.42 8.83 7.66
N GLY A 152 -2.30 9.51 6.91
CA GLY A 152 -2.11 10.91 6.53
C GLY A 152 -1.99 11.88 7.71
N ASN A 153 -2.53 11.51 8.87
CA ASN A 153 -2.42 12.29 10.12
C ASN A 153 -1.33 11.78 11.07
N LEU A 154 -0.53 10.79 10.67
CA LEU A 154 0.70 10.47 11.38
C LEU A 154 1.68 11.62 11.13
N TYR A 155 1.99 12.36 12.21
CA TYR A 155 2.93 13.50 12.29
C TYR A 155 2.77 14.61 11.23
#